data_AF-A0A3Q9J592-F1
#
_entry.id   AF-A0A3Q9J592-F1
#
_cell.length_a   1.000
_cell.length_b   1.000
_cell.length_c   1.000
_cell.angle_alpha   90.00
_cell.angle_beta   90.00
_cell.angle_gamma   90.00
#
_symmetry.space_group_name_H-M   'P 1'
#
loop_
_entity.id
_entity.type
_entity.pdbx_description
1 polymer ?
#
loop_
_entity_poly.entity_id
_entity_poly.type
_entity_poly.pdbx_seq_one_letter_code
_entity_poly.pdbx_strand_id
1 'polypeptide(L)'
;MSLSADARAASTLWNHGEVDIGAVLGLEQLTWGMLLLVVIAAFCAGWIDAVVGGGGLLQLPALLLIPGISPVQALATNKLASVFGTATSSATYYRRAKPDLRTALPMAIIALIGSFGGAAVATVLPPAAFKPIIVIALLAVALFTAFRPQMGAATQLRFHGHKHHIMAGAAGLGIGFYDGMIGPGTGTFLVITLVALLGYDFLQASAKAKIVNLATNAGALMLFIPHGAVLWLLGGILAIANVAGSYLGSRMAISRGTTFIRVVFLVVVIALIGKLGVDVWNENIVPAFASIAG
;
A
#
# COMPACT_ATOMS: atom_id res chain seq x y z
N MET A 1 23.69 2.44 -41.96
CA MET A 1 22.22 2.45 -42.07
C MET A 1 21.69 1.36 -41.14
N SER A 2 21.15 1.79 -40.00
CA SER A 2 21.06 1.11 -38.69
C SER A 2 19.93 0.08 -38.53
N LEU A 3 19.54 -0.63 -39.60
CA LEU A 3 18.35 -1.50 -39.59
C LEU A 3 18.56 -2.90 -38.96
N SER A 4 19.78 -3.25 -38.51
CA SER A 4 20.11 -4.63 -38.10
C SER A 4 20.13 -4.91 -36.59
N ALA A 5 20.06 -3.87 -35.75
CA ALA A 5 19.95 -3.99 -34.30
C ALA A 5 18.49 -4.02 -33.84
N ASP A 6 17.66 -3.11 -34.37
CA ASP A 6 16.22 -3.03 -34.08
C ASP A 6 15.47 -4.28 -34.55
N ALA A 7 15.85 -4.85 -35.69
CA ALA A 7 15.27 -6.09 -36.20
C ALA A 7 15.59 -7.31 -35.31
N ARG A 8 16.75 -7.32 -34.64
CA ARG A 8 17.14 -8.37 -33.69
C ARG A 8 16.43 -8.21 -32.34
N ALA A 9 16.25 -6.98 -31.87
CA ALA A 9 15.42 -6.71 -30.70
C ALA A 9 13.97 -7.15 -30.96
N ALA A 10 13.41 -6.82 -32.13
CA ALA A 10 12.06 -7.23 -32.52
C ALA A 10 11.90 -8.76 -32.66
N SER A 11 12.89 -9.47 -33.20
CA SER A 11 12.84 -10.94 -33.27
C SER A 11 12.96 -11.63 -31.92
N THR A 12 13.60 -10.99 -30.94
CA THR A 12 13.71 -11.53 -29.57
C THR A 12 12.40 -11.38 -28.79
N LEU A 13 11.60 -10.35 -29.12
CA LEU A 13 10.27 -10.12 -28.54
C LEU A 13 9.17 -11.00 -29.16
N TRP A 14 9.46 -11.67 -30.28
CA TRP A 14 8.50 -12.38 -31.12
C TRP A 14 8.94 -13.83 -31.38
N ASN A 15 8.85 -14.69 -30.36
CA ASN A 15 9.06 -16.13 -30.51
C ASN A 15 7.70 -16.83 -30.59
N HIS A 16 7.47 -17.60 -31.65
CA HIS A 16 6.29 -18.48 -31.84
C HIS A 16 4.88 -17.84 -31.83
N GLY A 17 4.76 -16.53 -32.05
CA GLY A 17 3.46 -15.85 -32.16
C GLY A 17 2.85 -15.39 -30.83
N GLU A 18 3.59 -15.52 -29.73
CA GLU A 18 3.25 -14.92 -28.44
C GLU A 18 4.28 -13.83 -28.10
N VAL A 19 3.80 -12.68 -27.60
CA VAL A 19 4.68 -11.60 -27.12
C VAL A 19 5.31 -12.08 -25.81
N ASP A 20 6.64 -12.17 -25.78
CA ASP A 20 7.40 -12.48 -24.57
C ASP A 20 7.37 -11.26 -23.63
N ILE A 21 6.35 -11.19 -22.80
CA ILE A 21 6.19 -10.11 -21.82
C ILE A 21 7.29 -10.07 -20.78
N GLY A 22 7.96 -11.21 -20.54
CA GLY A 22 9.10 -11.25 -19.64
C GLY A 22 10.24 -10.42 -20.21
N ALA A 23 10.53 -10.57 -21.49
CA ALA A 23 11.50 -9.73 -22.20
C ALA A 23 11.06 -8.25 -22.26
N VAL A 24 9.77 -7.95 -22.47
CA VAL A 24 9.25 -6.56 -22.51
C VAL A 24 9.38 -5.87 -21.14
N LEU A 25 9.13 -6.60 -20.04
CA LEU A 25 9.13 -6.07 -18.67
C LEU A 25 10.48 -6.21 -17.97
N GLY A 26 11.49 -6.83 -18.60
CA GLY A 26 12.80 -7.11 -18.00
C GLY A 26 12.75 -8.19 -16.92
N LEU A 27 11.77 -9.08 -16.98
CA LEU A 27 11.47 -10.15 -16.02
C LEU A 27 11.27 -11.47 -16.78
N GLU A 28 12.35 -12.13 -17.18
CA GLU A 28 12.35 -13.31 -18.09
C GLU A 28 11.44 -14.48 -17.66
N GLN A 29 11.07 -14.57 -16.38
CA GLN A 29 10.21 -15.63 -15.84
C GLN A 29 8.75 -15.20 -15.63
N LEU A 30 8.37 -13.99 -16.05
CA LEU A 30 7.02 -13.48 -15.86
C LEU A 30 6.05 -14.10 -16.87
N THR A 31 5.04 -14.79 -16.36
CA THR A 31 3.96 -15.36 -17.19
C THR A 31 2.75 -14.43 -17.28
N TRP A 32 1.94 -14.57 -18.34
CA TRP A 32 0.69 -13.81 -18.51
C TRP A 32 -0.28 -14.00 -17.35
N GLY A 33 -0.32 -15.21 -16.78
CA GLY A 33 -1.13 -15.52 -15.60
C GLY A 33 -0.69 -14.74 -14.36
N MET A 34 0.62 -14.62 -14.12
CA MET A 34 1.17 -13.81 -13.03
C MET A 34 0.86 -12.32 -13.24
N LEU A 35 1.02 -11.81 -14.46
CA LEU A 35 0.70 -10.43 -14.80
C LEU A 35 -0.79 -10.13 -14.53
N LEU A 36 -1.69 -11.00 -14.98
CA LEU A 36 -3.12 -10.86 -14.73
C LEU A 36 -3.43 -10.87 -13.22
N LEU A 37 -2.80 -11.76 -12.45
CA LEU A 37 -2.95 -11.83 -11.00
C LEU A 37 -2.53 -10.53 -10.34
N VAL A 38 -1.35 -9.98 -10.67
CA VAL A 38 -0.88 -8.72 -10.05
C VAL A 38 -1.70 -7.50 -10.49
N VAL A 39 -2.29 -7.52 -11.68
CA VAL A 39 -3.22 -6.48 -12.16
C VAL A 39 -4.53 -6.52 -11.38
N ILE A 40 -5.11 -7.71 -11.21
CA ILE A 40 -6.31 -7.90 -10.38
C ILE A 40 -6.01 -7.51 -8.93
N ALA A 41 -4.86 -7.92 -8.40
CA ALA A 41 -4.39 -7.51 -7.09
C ALA A 41 -4.26 -5.98 -7.01
N ALA A 42 -3.74 -5.30 -8.05
CA ALA A 42 -3.60 -3.85 -8.04
C ALA A 42 -4.94 -3.12 -8.04
N PHE A 43 -5.92 -3.62 -8.79
CA PHE A 43 -7.28 -3.12 -8.73
C PHE A 43 -7.90 -3.29 -7.34
N CYS A 44 -7.86 -4.51 -6.78
CA CYS A 44 -8.38 -4.80 -5.45
C CYS A 44 -7.65 -4.00 -4.37
N ALA A 45 -6.33 -3.86 -4.48
CA ALA A 45 -5.50 -3.06 -3.59
C ALA A 45 -5.89 -1.59 -3.64
N GLY A 46 -6.12 -1.02 -4.83
CA GLY A 46 -6.60 0.35 -4.98
C GLY A 46 -7.98 0.54 -4.33
N TRP A 47 -8.88 -0.42 -4.52
CA TRP A 47 -10.20 -0.38 -3.88
C TRP A 47 -10.11 -0.44 -2.35
N ILE A 48 -9.38 -1.42 -1.80
CA ILE A 48 -9.17 -1.57 -0.35
C ILE A 48 -8.48 -0.34 0.22
N ASP A 49 -7.46 0.19 -0.47
CA ASP A 49 -6.78 1.38 -0.03
C ASP A 49 -7.75 2.56 0.05
N ALA A 50 -8.51 2.82 -1.00
CA ALA A 50 -9.45 3.94 -1.03
C ALA A 50 -10.56 3.86 0.04
N VAL A 51 -10.97 2.65 0.44
CA VAL A 51 -12.01 2.46 1.45
C VAL A 51 -11.42 2.56 2.87
N VAL A 52 -10.36 1.80 3.17
CA VAL A 52 -9.84 1.58 4.55
C VAL A 52 -8.32 1.66 4.71
N GLY A 53 -7.57 1.77 3.60
CA GLY A 53 -6.15 2.08 3.66
C GLY A 53 -5.18 0.91 3.78
N GLY A 54 -5.52 -0.26 3.25
CA GLY A 54 -4.72 -1.48 3.34
C GLY A 54 -4.17 -2.00 2.02
N GLY A 55 -4.17 -1.23 0.92
CA GLY A 55 -3.90 -1.77 -0.42
C GLY A 55 -2.54 -2.49 -0.56
N GLY A 56 -1.50 -1.95 0.07
CA GLY A 56 -0.17 -2.56 0.07
C GLY A 56 -0.10 -3.95 0.72
N LEU A 57 -1.05 -4.28 1.61
CA LEU A 57 -1.14 -5.62 2.24
C LEU A 57 -1.48 -6.71 1.22
N LEU A 58 -2.22 -6.34 0.17
CA LEU A 58 -2.59 -7.24 -0.92
C LEU A 58 -1.55 -7.19 -2.05
N GLN A 59 -1.13 -5.98 -2.44
CA GLN A 59 -0.28 -5.78 -3.61
C GLN A 59 1.16 -6.30 -3.42
N LEU A 60 1.75 -6.10 -2.24
CA LEU A 60 3.15 -6.48 -2.00
C LEU A 60 3.36 -8.01 -2.06
N PRO A 61 2.55 -8.85 -1.37
CA PRO A 61 2.66 -10.29 -1.54
C PRO A 61 2.47 -10.73 -2.99
N ALA A 62 1.53 -10.12 -3.73
CA ALA A 62 1.30 -10.45 -5.14
C ALA A 62 2.53 -10.13 -6.02
N LEU A 63 3.18 -8.99 -5.81
CA LEU A 63 4.41 -8.63 -6.51
C LEU A 63 5.58 -9.55 -6.18
N LEU A 64 5.71 -9.98 -4.92
CA LEU A 64 6.76 -10.88 -4.47
C LEU A 64 6.61 -12.32 -5.00
N LEU A 65 5.46 -12.67 -5.59
CA LEU A 65 5.30 -13.94 -6.30
C LEU A 65 6.00 -13.94 -7.67
N ILE A 66 6.34 -12.76 -8.21
CA ILE A 66 7.03 -12.66 -9.49
C ILE A 66 8.52 -12.99 -9.28
N PRO A 67 9.05 -14.05 -9.93
CA PRO A 67 10.47 -14.37 -9.81
C PRO A 67 11.35 -13.24 -10.34
N GLY A 68 12.47 -12.98 -9.65
CA GLY A 68 13.43 -11.96 -10.05
C GLY A 68 13.14 -10.53 -9.55
N ILE A 69 11.97 -10.27 -8.95
CA ILE A 69 11.70 -8.99 -8.29
C ILE A 69 12.29 -8.99 -6.87
N SER A 70 13.22 -8.07 -6.61
CA SER A 70 13.72 -7.84 -5.24
C SER A 70 12.66 -7.16 -4.35
N PRO A 71 12.72 -7.33 -3.02
CA PRO A 71 11.78 -6.67 -2.10
C PRO A 71 11.73 -5.14 -2.24
N VAL A 72 12.89 -4.51 -2.49
CA VAL A 72 12.98 -3.06 -2.72
C VAL A 72 12.29 -2.66 -4.03
N GLN A 73 12.42 -3.46 -5.09
CA GLN A 73 11.71 -3.23 -6.36
C GLN A 73 10.19 -3.42 -6.21
N ALA A 74 9.75 -4.45 -5.49
CA ALA A 74 8.34 -4.67 -5.19
C ALA A 74 7.76 -3.48 -4.42
N LEU A 75 8.49 -2.99 -3.41
CA LEU A 75 8.10 -1.83 -2.62
C LEU A 75 8.01 -0.57 -3.50
N ALA A 76 9.07 -0.24 -4.23
CA ALA A 76 9.13 0.93 -5.09
C ALA A 76 8.04 0.93 -6.18
N THR A 77 7.82 -0.22 -6.82
CA THR A 77 6.79 -0.39 -7.86
C THR A 77 5.37 -0.26 -7.27
N ASN A 78 5.15 -0.80 -6.07
CA ASN A 78 3.89 -0.62 -5.34
C ASN A 78 3.66 0.86 -4.95
N LYS A 79 4.70 1.58 -4.51
CA LYS A 79 4.61 3.02 -4.21
C LYS A 79 4.25 3.83 -5.45
N LEU A 80 4.82 3.49 -6.61
CA LEU A 80 4.49 4.12 -7.89
C LEU A 80 2.99 3.99 -8.20
N ALA A 81 2.45 2.76 -8.18
CA ALA A 81 1.03 2.54 -8.40
C ALA A 81 0.15 3.24 -7.34
N SER A 82 0.58 3.20 -6.09
CA SER A 82 -0.16 3.78 -4.95
C SER A 82 -0.23 5.31 -5.01
N VAL A 83 0.77 6.02 -5.55
CA VAL A 83 0.68 7.48 -5.75
C VAL A 83 -0.52 7.84 -6.63
N PHE A 84 -0.71 7.16 -7.76
CA PHE A 84 -1.83 7.47 -8.65
C PHE A 84 -3.18 7.07 -8.04
N GLY A 85 -3.26 5.92 -7.36
CA GLY A 85 -4.47 5.50 -6.65
C GLY A 85 -4.86 6.41 -5.49
N THR A 86 -3.90 6.77 -4.64
CA THR A 86 -4.11 7.69 -3.52
C THR A 86 -4.41 9.12 -3.99
N ALA A 87 -3.82 9.57 -5.11
CA ALA A 87 -4.21 10.83 -5.74
C ALA A 87 -5.68 10.80 -6.21
N THR A 88 -6.09 9.71 -6.85
CA THR A 88 -7.46 9.53 -7.35
C THR A 88 -8.49 9.51 -6.22
N SER A 89 -8.22 8.75 -5.16
CA SER A 89 -9.11 8.69 -3.98
C SER A 89 -9.10 10.01 -3.21
N SER A 90 -7.94 10.65 -3.03
CA SER A 90 -7.83 11.99 -2.41
C SER A 90 -8.65 13.03 -3.15
N ALA A 91 -8.55 13.09 -4.48
CA ALA A 91 -9.35 14.00 -5.30
C ALA A 91 -10.86 13.71 -5.19
N THR A 92 -11.23 12.43 -5.13
CA THR A 92 -12.63 12.02 -5.01
C THR A 92 -13.22 12.39 -3.65
N TYR A 93 -12.49 12.12 -2.55
CA TYR A 93 -12.87 12.53 -1.20
C TYR A 93 -12.89 14.05 -1.06
N TYR A 94 -11.91 14.76 -1.60
CA TYR A 94 -11.87 16.22 -1.56
C TYR A 94 -13.13 16.84 -2.16
N ARG A 95 -13.52 16.38 -3.35
CA ARG A 95 -14.69 16.91 -4.07
C ARG A 95 -16.02 16.58 -3.40
N ARG A 96 -16.15 15.41 -2.77
CA ARG A 96 -17.46 14.89 -2.30
C ARG A 96 -17.62 14.84 -0.78
N ALA A 97 -16.58 14.54 -0.03
CA ALA A 97 -16.59 14.48 1.44
C ALA A 97 -16.04 15.75 2.12
N LYS A 98 -15.38 16.63 1.35
CA LYS A 98 -14.87 17.95 1.78
C LYS A 98 -14.13 17.89 3.14
N PRO A 99 -13.04 17.09 3.25
CA PRO A 99 -12.30 16.98 4.49
C PRO A 99 -11.65 18.30 4.87
N ASP A 100 -11.52 18.55 6.17
CA ASP A 100 -10.74 19.67 6.68
C ASP A 100 -9.25 19.54 6.29
N LEU A 101 -8.82 20.42 5.39
CA LEU A 101 -7.43 20.49 4.92
C LEU A 101 -6.47 21.10 5.94
N ARG A 102 -6.98 21.85 6.94
CA ARG A 102 -6.13 22.46 7.97
C ARG A 102 -5.45 21.41 8.84
N THR A 103 -6.06 20.23 8.97
CA THR A 103 -5.45 19.08 9.63
C THR A 103 -4.67 18.21 8.64
N ALA A 104 -5.25 17.93 7.47
CA ALA A 104 -4.68 16.97 6.52
C ALA A 104 -3.35 17.43 5.91
N LEU A 105 -3.25 18.70 5.51
CA LEU A 105 -2.09 19.19 4.76
C LEU A 105 -0.82 19.31 5.61
N PRO A 106 -0.86 19.88 6.84
CA PRO A 106 0.33 19.89 7.71
C PRO A 106 0.78 18.47 8.09
N MET A 107 -0.17 17.58 8.37
CA MET A 107 0.13 16.17 8.64
C MET A 107 0.78 15.49 7.43
N ALA A 108 0.30 15.77 6.21
CA ALA A 108 0.84 15.22 4.97
C ALA A 108 2.29 15.68 4.70
N ILE A 109 2.61 16.95 4.93
CA ILE A 109 3.98 17.48 4.78
C ILE A 109 4.95 16.78 5.74
N ILE A 110 4.55 16.65 7.01
CA ILE A 110 5.39 16.00 8.02
C ILE A 110 5.53 14.49 7.71
N ALA A 111 4.46 13.84 7.28
CA ALA A 111 4.48 12.44 6.89
C ALA A 111 5.33 12.17 5.64
N LEU A 112 5.38 13.11 4.69
CA LEU A 112 6.28 13.05 3.53
C LEU A 112 7.74 12.99 3.99
N ILE A 113 8.15 13.86 4.91
CA ILE A 113 9.51 13.88 5.47
C ILE A 113 9.80 12.56 6.20
N GLY A 114 8.85 12.08 7.00
CA GLY A 114 8.94 10.78 7.65
C GLY A 114 9.17 9.67 6.64
N SER A 115 8.35 9.62 5.59
CA SER A 115 8.41 8.59 4.55
C SER A 115 9.70 8.62 3.73
N PHE A 116 10.22 9.81 3.42
CA PHE A 116 11.53 9.94 2.80
C PHE A 116 12.62 9.31 3.69
N GLY A 117 12.61 9.62 5.00
CA GLY A 117 13.55 9.03 5.96
C GLY A 117 13.38 7.52 6.12
N GLY A 118 12.14 7.02 6.13
CA GLY A 118 11.83 5.59 6.18
C GLY A 118 12.32 4.85 4.94
N ALA A 119 12.11 5.42 3.76
CA ALA A 119 12.61 4.86 2.51
C ALA A 119 14.15 4.80 2.51
N ALA A 120 14.83 5.80 3.09
CA ALA A 120 16.30 5.81 3.17
C ALA A 120 16.79 4.61 3.97
N VAL A 121 16.10 4.28 5.07
CA VAL A 121 16.38 3.08 5.85
C VAL A 121 16.08 1.80 5.04
N ALA A 122 15.00 1.76 4.27
CA ALA A 122 14.69 0.63 3.40
C ALA A 122 15.81 0.33 2.37
N THR A 123 16.44 1.37 1.80
CA THR A 123 17.50 1.17 0.80
C THR A 123 18.80 0.56 1.33
N VAL A 124 19.04 0.65 2.64
CA VAL A 124 20.24 0.08 3.29
C VAL A 124 19.95 -1.23 4.01
N LEU A 125 18.68 -1.67 4.04
CA LEU A 125 18.29 -2.91 4.69
C LEU A 125 18.73 -4.12 3.87
N PRO A 126 19.32 -5.15 4.50
CA PRO A 126 19.63 -6.39 3.80
C PRO A 126 18.32 -7.04 3.30
N PRO A 127 18.29 -7.62 2.08
CA PRO A 127 17.09 -8.27 1.53
C PRO A 127 16.46 -9.32 2.46
N ALA A 128 17.29 -10.02 3.24
CA ALA A 128 16.85 -11.01 4.22
C ALA A 128 16.01 -10.41 5.37
N ALA A 129 16.17 -9.11 5.67
CA ALA A 129 15.40 -8.43 6.71
C ALA A 129 13.98 -8.08 6.23
N PHE A 130 13.75 -7.90 4.92
CA PHE A 130 12.45 -7.48 4.41
C PHE A 130 11.34 -8.49 4.66
N LYS A 131 11.57 -9.78 4.40
CA LYS A 131 10.54 -10.82 4.60
C LYS A 131 10.00 -10.84 6.04
N PRO A 132 10.82 -10.99 7.10
CA PRO A 132 10.33 -10.99 8.48
C PRO A 132 9.72 -9.64 8.86
N ILE A 133 10.28 -8.52 8.40
CA ILE A 133 9.73 -7.19 8.67
C ILE A 133 8.33 -7.03 8.07
N ILE A 134 8.11 -7.47 6.82
CA ILE A 134 6.80 -7.46 6.17
C ILE A 134 5.83 -8.34 6.96
N VAL A 135 6.22 -9.54 7.37
CA VAL A 135 5.35 -10.43 8.19
C VAL A 135 5.00 -9.78 9.53
N ILE A 136 5.98 -9.19 10.23
CA ILE A 136 5.75 -8.46 11.49
C ILE A 136 4.85 -7.26 11.27
N ALA A 137 4.99 -6.54 10.15
CA ALA A 137 4.11 -5.44 9.78
C ALA A 137 2.68 -5.93 9.53
N LEU A 138 2.49 -7.03 8.79
CA LEU A 138 1.17 -7.67 8.61
C LEU A 138 0.56 -8.05 9.97
N LEU A 139 1.35 -8.64 10.86
CA LEU A 139 0.94 -9.02 12.22
C LEU A 139 0.58 -7.80 13.06
N ALA A 140 1.39 -6.74 13.03
CA ALA A 140 1.16 -5.51 13.77
C ALA A 140 -0.14 -4.84 13.30
N VAL A 141 -0.38 -4.77 12.00
CA VAL A 141 -1.65 -4.29 11.43
C VAL A 141 -2.81 -5.17 11.91
N ALA A 142 -2.68 -6.50 11.84
CA ALA A 142 -3.72 -7.44 12.26
C ALA A 142 -4.06 -7.31 13.75
N LEU A 143 -3.05 -7.35 14.63
CA LEU A 143 -3.20 -7.21 16.08
C LEU A 143 -3.76 -5.84 16.46
N PHE A 144 -3.13 -4.77 15.97
CA PHE A 144 -3.57 -3.40 16.27
C PHE A 144 -5.02 -3.18 15.84
N THR A 145 -5.41 -3.78 14.72
CA THR A 145 -6.78 -3.65 14.24
C THR A 145 -7.77 -4.54 15.01
N ALA A 146 -7.37 -5.74 15.42
CA ALA A 146 -8.18 -6.64 16.25
C ALA A 146 -8.51 -6.03 17.62
N PHE A 147 -7.58 -5.28 18.22
CA PHE A 147 -7.73 -4.74 19.57
C PHE A 147 -8.47 -3.40 19.66
N ARG A 148 -8.79 -2.73 18.54
CA ARG A 148 -9.46 -1.41 18.54
C ARG A 148 -10.64 -1.23 17.55
N PRO A 149 -11.60 -2.17 17.41
CA PRO A 149 -12.70 -2.10 16.44
C PRO A 149 -13.88 -1.18 16.82
N GLN A 150 -13.86 -0.55 17.99
CA GLN A 150 -14.99 0.17 18.57
C GLN A 150 -14.77 1.68 18.70
N MET A 151 -14.50 2.42 17.61
CA MET A 151 -14.55 3.89 17.61
C MET A 151 -14.94 4.45 16.23
N GLY A 152 -15.43 5.70 16.17
CA GLY A 152 -15.57 6.43 14.90
C GLY A 152 -16.96 6.52 14.28
N ALA A 153 -18.04 6.33 15.05
CA ALA A 153 -19.41 6.50 14.55
C ALA A 153 -19.78 7.96 14.27
N ALA A 154 -19.21 8.90 15.03
CA ALA A 154 -19.38 10.34 14.86
C ALA A 154 -18.05 11.06 15.18
N THR A 155 -17.83 12.22 14.56
CA THR A 155 -16.66 13.06 14.86
C THR A 155 -16.84 13.74 16.22
N GLN A 156 -15.92 13.48 17.15
CA GLN A 156 -15.78 14.18 18.42
C GLN A 156 -14.29 14.42 18.67
N LEU A 157 -13.81 15.61 18.30
CA LEU A 157 -12.39 15.95 18.37
C LEU A 157 -11.88 15.91 19.80
N ARG A 158 -10.79 15.16 20.02
CA ARG A 158 -10.18 15.00 21.35
C ARG A 158 -9.27 16.17 21.73
N PHE A 159 -8.71 16.85 20.73
CA PHE A 159 -7.79 17.96 20.90
C PHE A 159 -8.27 19.18 20.12
N HIS A 160 -7.96 20.37 20.64
CA HIS A 160 -8.30 21.65 20.02
C HIS A 160 -7.05 22.53 19.87
N GLY A 161 -7.03 23.39 18.84
CA GLY A 161 -5.96 24.35 18.59
C GLY A 161 -4.59 23.71 18.30
N HIS A 162 -3.52 24.29 18.83
CA HIS A 162 -2.14 23.86 18.55
C HIS A 162 -1.85 22.40 18.94
N LYS A 163 -2.44 21.90 20.03
CA LYS A 163 -2.23 20.52 20.49
C LYS A 163 -2.71 19.49 19.47
N HIS A 164 -3.80 19.77 18.76
CA HIS A 164 -4.32 18.91 17.70
C HIS A 164 -3.31 18.77 16.54
N HIS A 165 -2.77 19.90 16.06
CA HIS A 165 -1.83 19.90 14.94
C HIS A 165 -0.48 19.27 15.31
N ILE A 166 -0.01 19.46 16.55
CA ILE A 166 1.22 18.81 17.03
C ILE A 166 1.05 17.29 17.06
N MET A 167 -0.06 16.80 17.62
CA MET A 167 -0.32 15.35 17.67
C MET A 167 -0.55 14.74 16.30
N ALA A 168 -1.28 15.44 15.42
CA ALA A 168 -1.44 15.02 14.03
C ALA A 168 -0.10 14.95 13.30
N GLY A 169 0.76 15.96 13.48
CA GLY A 169 2.10 16.01 12.91
C GLY A 169 3.01 14.89 13.42
N ALA A 170 3.08 14.69 14.74
CA ALA A 170 3.89 13.63 15.35
C ALA A 170 3.45 12.24 14.88
N ALA A 171 2.13 11.99 14.82
CA ALA A 171 1.63 10.73 14.29
C ALA A 171 1.88 10.59 12.78
N GLY A 172 1.74 11.68 12.02
CA GLY A 172 2.09 11.74 10.61
C GLY A 172 3.56 11.40 10.36
N LEU A 173 4.48 11.91 11.18
CA LEU A 173 5.91 11.62 11.08
C LEU A 173 6.19 10.12 11.28
N GLY A 174 5.67 9.55 12.37
CA GLY A 174 5.90 8.13 12.71
C GLY A 174 5.29 7.18 11.69
N ILE A 175 4.04 7.44 11.29
CA ILE A 175 3.35 6.61 10.29
C ILE A 175 3.98 6.81 8.90
N GLY A 176 4.40 8.02 8.57
CA GLY A 176 5.14 8.31 7.35
C GLY A 176 6.44 7.52 7.29
N PHE A 177 7.24 7.55 8.35
CA PHE A 177 8.47 6.76 8.46
C PHE A 177 8.23 5.26 8.28
N TYR A 178 7.21 4.72 8.95
CA TYR A 178 6.79 3.34 8.73
C TYR A 178 6.39 3.08 7.27
N ASP A 179 5.64 4.00 6.66
CA ASP A 179 5.15 3.85 5.29
C ASP A 179 6.27 3.81 4.25
N GLY A 180 7.27 4.68 4.44
CA GLY A 180 8.45 4.73 3.57
C GLY A 180 9.34 3.51 3.73
N MET A 181 9.49 3.00 4.95
CA MET A 181 10.35 1.86 5.25
C MET A 181 9.77 0.54 4.74
N ILE A 182 8.47 0.32 4.93
CA ILE A 182 7.83 -0.97 4.63
C ILE A 182 6.56 -0.76 3.83
N GLY A 183 5.61 0.05 4.30
CA GLY A 183 4.41 0.45 3.54
C GLY A 183 3.08 -0.30 3.71
N PRO A 184 2.99 -1.62 4.01
CA PRO A 184 1.70 -2.29 4.13
C PRO A 184 0.86 -1.75 5.30
N GLY A 185 -0.44 -1.51 5.09
CA GLY A 185 -1.38 -1.13 6.16
C GLY A 185 -1.28 0.31 6.65
N THR A 186 -0.45 1.15 6.03
CA THR A 186 -0.29 2.56 6.41
C THR A 186 -1.60 3.33 6.43
N GLY A 187 -2.43 3.19 5.39
CA GLY A 187 -3.70 3.91 5.34
C GLY A 187 -4.64 3.48 6.47
N THR A 188 -4.60 2.21 6.87
CA THR A 188 -5.34 1.68 8.02
C THR A 188 -4.82 2.29 9.32
N PHE A 189 -3.50 2.41 9.49
CA PHE A 189 -2.91 3.11 10.63
C PHE A 189 -3.25 4.60 10.66
N LEU A 190 -3.26 5.27 9.51
CA LEU A 190 -3.69 6.67 9.38
C LEU A 190 -5.16 6.81 9.79
N VAL A 191 -6.06 5.97 9.26
CA VAL A 191 -7.48 5.99 9.60
C VAL A 191 -7.68 5.74 11.09
N ILE A 192 -7.07 4.70 11.67
CA ILE A 192 -7.21 4.41 13.10
C ILE A 192 -6.64 5.55 13.93
N THR A 193 -5.51 6.12 13.57
CA THR A 193 -4.93 7.26 14.30
C THR A 193 -5.87 8.45 14.27
N LEU A 194 -6.41 8.81 13.11
CA LEU A 194 -7.35 9.92 12.98
C LEU A 194 -8.64 9.67 13.76
N VAL A 195 -9.14 8.43 13.78
CA VAL A 195 -10.35 8.05 14.54
C VAL A 195 -10.07 8.00 16.05
N ALA A 196 -9.08 7.22 16.47
CA ALA A 196 -8.83 6.88 17.86
C ALA A 196 -8.06 7.96 18.61
N LEU A 197 -7.09 8.62 17.95
CA LEU A 197 -6.26 9.65 18.58
C LEU A 197 -6.88 11.03 18.42
N LEU A 198 -7.33 11.40 17.23
CA LEU A 198 -7.85 12.75 16.97
C LEU A 198 -9.38 12.86 17.08
N GLY A 199 -10.11 11.74 17.02
CA GLY A 199 -11.56 11.71 17.24
C GLY A 199 -12.41 11.96 15.99
N TYR A 200 -11.88 11.73 14.80
CA TYR A 200 -12.68 11.80 13.56
C TYR A 200 -13.60 10.58 13.40
N ASP A 201 -14.71 10.75 12.67
CA ASP A 201 -15.45 9.60 12.13
C ASP A 201 -14.65 8.91 11.01
N PHE A 202 -15.03 7.67 10.65
CA PHE A 202 -14.31 6.90 9.63
C PHE A 202 -14.29 7.58 8.25
N LEU A 203 -15.35 8.27 7.85
CA LEU A 203 -15.39 8.91 6.53
C LEU A 203 -14.39 10.08 6.47
N GLN A 204 -14.41 10.94 7.47
CA GLN A 204 -13.49 12.07 7.61
C GLN A 204 -12.05 11.61 7.85
N ALA A 205 -11.86 10.53 8.59
CA ALA A 205 -10.55 9.91 8.79
C ALA A 205 -10.00 9.32 7.48
N SER A 206 -10.78 8.53 6.74
CA SER A 206 -10.38 7.99 5.44
C SER A 206 -10.03 9.09 4.45
N ALA A 207 -10.83 10.15 4.38
CA ALA A 207 -10.57 11.28 3.50
C ALA A 207 -9.22 11.97 3.80
N LYS A 208 -8.91 12.26 5.07
CA LYS A 208 -7.62 12.85 5.47
C LYS A 208 -6.46 11.86 5.31
N ALA A 209 -6.69 10.59 5.64
CA ALA A 209 -5.71 9.53 5.48
C ALA A 209 -5.25 9.38 4.03
N LYS A 210 -6.15 9.51 3.03
CA LYS A 210 -5.74 9.43 1.62
C LYS A 210 -4.80 10.57 1.20
N ILE A 211 -5.06 11.78 1.68
CA ILE A 211 -4.21 12.95 1.41
C ILE A 211 -2.82 12.74 2.02
N VAL A 212 -2.76 12.24 3.25
CA VAL A 212 -1.50 11.93 3.93
C VAL A 212 -0.78 10.77 3.22
N ASN A 213 -1.51 9.72 2.83
CA ASN A 213 -0.96 8.56 2.13
C ASN A 213 -0.39 8.94 0.75
N LEU A 214 -1.02 9.89 0.04
CA LEU A 214 -0.45 10.42 -1.19
C LEU A 214 0.93 11.05 -0.94
N ALA A 215 1.06 11.83 0.13
CA ALA A 215 2.31 12.49 0.48
C ALA A 215 3.39 11.49 0.95
N THR A 216 3.02 10.44 1.70
CA THR A 216 3.97 9.41 2.11
C THR A 216 4.43 8.57 0.92
N ASN A 217 3.54 8.16 0.01
CA ASN A 217 3.93 7.44 -1.20
C ASN A 217 4.84 8.30 -2.09
N ALA A 218 4.54 9.60 -2.24
CA ALA A 218 5.41 10.54 -2.95
C ALA A 218 6.78 10.68 -2.27
N GLY A 219 6.82 10.82 -0.94
CA GLY A 219 8.08 10.92 -0.18
C GLY A 219 8.98 9.68 -0.34
N ALA A 220 8.39 8.48 -0.36
CA ALA A 220 9.14 7.25 -0.61
C ALA A 220 9.68 7.19 -2.06
N LEU A 221 8.86 7.58 -3.04
CA LEU A 221 9.28 7.61 -4.45
C LEU A 221 10.40 8.62 -4.73
N MET A 222 10.43 9.76 -4.02
CA MET A 222 11.53 10.72 -4.14
C MET A 222 12.90 10.09 -3.86
N LEU A 223 12.94 8.99 -3.10
CA LEU A 223 14.16 8.24 -2.84
C LEU A 223 14.30 6.99 -3.73
N PHE A 224 13.22 6.23 -3.94
CA PHE A 224 13.29 5.00 -4.75
C PHE A 224 13.53 5.26 -6.25
N ILE A 225 13.11 6.41 -6.79
CA ILE A 225 13.35 6.76 -8.19
C ILE A 225 14.86 6.96 -8.45
N PRO A 226 15.59 7.82 -7.70
CA PRO A 226 17.05 7.92 -7.83
C PRO A 226 17.80 6.60 -7.59
N HIS A 227 17.25 5.73 -6.74
CA HIS A 227 17.85 4.43 -6.45
C HIS A 227 17.64 3.38 -7.57
N GLY A 228 16.85 3.70 -8.61
CA GLY A 228 16.62 2.80 -9.74
C GLY A 228 15.76 1.57 -9.41
N ALA A 229 15.07 1.56 -8.27
CA ALA A 229 14.28 0.41 -7.83
C ALA A 229 12.90 0.31 -8.51
N VAL A 230 12.46 1.37 -9.20
CA VAL A 230 11.11 1.45 -9.77
C VAL A 230 11.04 0.70 -11.11
N LEU A 231 10.19 -0.31 -11.19
CA LEU A 231 9.85 -0.97 -12.46
C LEU A 231 8.78 -0.15 -13.18
N TRP A 232 9.19 0.78 -14.04
CA TRP A 232 8.30 1.78 -14.65
C TRP A 232 7.13 1.19 -15.43
N LEU A 233 7.39 0.22 -16.31
CA LEU A 233 6.35 -0.34 -17.17
C LEU A 233 5.34 -1.17 -16.36
N LEU A 234 5.84 -2.07 -15.48
CA LEU A 234 4.98 -2.82 -14.57
C LEU A 234 4.20 -1.87 -13.65
N GLY A 235 4.87 -0.90 -13.04
CA GLY A 235 4.26 0.09 -12.15
C GLY A 235 3.20 0.95 -12.86
N GLY A 236 3.39 1.27 -14.14
CA GLY A 236 2.39 1.96 -14.97
C GLY A 236 1.14 1.13 -15.20
N ILE A 237 1.30 -0.16 -15.55
CA ILE A 237 0.18 -1.10 -15.71
C ILE A 237 -0.61 -1.22 -14.40
N LEU A 238 0.10 -1.41 -13.28
CA LEU A 238 -0.50 -1.52 -11.96
C LEU A 238 -1.16 -0.21 -11.53
N ALA A 239 -0.58 0.95 -11.88
CA ALA A 239 -1.16 2.26 -11.60
C ALA A 239 -2.55 2.41 -12.26
N ILE A 240 -2.72 2.00 -13.51
CA ILE A 240 -4.02 2.07 -14.21
C ILE A 240 -5.08 1.24 -13.47
N ALA A 241 -4.74 -0.01 -13.12
CA ALA A 241 -5.64 -0.87 -12.37
C ALA A 241 -5.96 -0.29 -10.97
N ASN A 242 -4.94 0.22 -10.29
CA ASN A 242 -5.05 0.81 -8.96
C ASN A 242 -5.89 2.09 -8.96
N VAL A 243 -5.78 2.93 -9.98
CA VAL A 243 -6.62 4.12 -10.19
C VAL A 243 -8.09 3.73 -10.35
N ALA A 244 -8.39 2.74 -11.19
CA ALA A 244 -9.75 2.25 -11.39
C ALA A 244 -10.36 1.72 -10.07
N GLY A 245 -9.60 0.89 -9.35
CA GLY A 245 -10.00 0.38 -8.04
C GLY A 245 -10.20 1.50 -7.02
N SER A 246 -9.27 2.45 -6.95
CA SER A 246 -9.30 3.57 -5.99
C SER A 246 -10.47 4.52 -6.22
N TYR A 247 -10.82 4.76 -7.48
CA TYR A 247 -11.97 5.58 -7.84
C TYR A 247 -13.28 4.93 -7.41
N LEU A 248 -13.45 3.63 -7.67
CA LEU A 248 -14.63 2.88 -7.26
C LEU A 248 -14.71 2.79 -5.73
N GLY A 249 -13.61 2.44 -5.05
CA GLY A 249 -13.55 2.32 -3.60
C GLY A 249 -13.91 3.63 -2.90
N SER A 250 -13.31 4.75 -3.30
CA SER A 250 -13.61 6.06 -2.71
C SER A 250 -15.06 6.50 -2.96
N ARG A 251 -15.62 6.24 -4.16
CA ARG A 251 -17.04 6.53 -4.43
C ARG A 251 -17.98 5.70 -3.55
N MET A 252 -17.69 4.41 -3.36
CA MET A 252 -18.49 3.53 -2.51
C MET A 252 -18.40 3.92 -1.04
N ALA A 253 -17.20 4.25 -0.56
CA ALA A 253 -17.00 4.72 0.81
C ALA A 253 -17.79 6.00 1.12
N ILE A 254 -17.84 6.93 0.17
CA ILE A 254 -18.61 8.18 0.31
C ILE A 254 -20.11 7.94 0.24
N SER A 255 -20.58 7.09 -0.70
CA SER A 255 -22.02 6.85 -0.87
C SER A 255 -22.63 5.99 0.24
N ARG A 256 -21.85 5.08 0.83
CA ARG A 256 -22.30 4.16 1.89
C ARG A 256 -21.92 4.64 3.31
N GLY A 257 -21.04 5.63 3.42
CA GLY A 257 -20.68 6.31 4.66
C GLY A 257 -19.86 5.48 5.66
N THR A 258 -19.77 6.00 6.88
CA THR A 258 -18.96 5.50 8.00
C THR A 258 -19.18 4.01 8.31
N THR A 259 -20.43 3.55 8.32
CA THR A 259 -20.77 2.16 8.64
C THR A 259 -20.16 1.19 7.64
N PHE A 260 -20.20 1.52 6.34
CA PHE A 260 -19.62 0.67 5.32
C PHE A 260 -18.10 0.61 5.41
N ILE A 261 -17.44 1.75 5.60
CA ILE A 261 -15.99 1.80 5.79
C ILE A 261 -15.59 0.91 6.97
N ARG A 262 -16.33 1.00 8.09
CA ARG A 262 -16.11 0.16 9.26
C ARG A 262 -16.30 -1.33 8.98
N VAL A 263 -17.33 -1.73 8.25
CA VAL A 263 -17.55 -3.15 7.90
C VAL A 263 -16.43 -3.66 7.01
N VAL A 264 -16.06 -2.94 5.96
CA VAL A 264 -14.97 -3.33 5.06
C VAL A 264 -13.66 -3.44 5.83
N PHE A 265 -13.41 -2.52 6.75
CA PHE A 265 -12.25 -2.55 7.62
C PHE A 265 -12.20 -3.84 8.43
N LEU A 266 -13.30 -4.21 9.10
CA LEU A 266 -13.39 -5.46 9.87
C LEU A 266 -13.20 -6.70 9.00
N VAL A 267 -13.78 -6.74 7.81
CA VAL A 267 -13.63 -7.86 6.87
C VAL A 267 -12.17 -8.02 6.45
N VAL A 268 -11.50 -6.93 6.07
CA VAL A 268 -10.08 -6.95 5.71
C VAL A 268 -9.23 -7.49 6.86
N VAL A 269 -9.57 -7.12 8.09
CA VAL A 269 -8.82 -7.53 9.28
C VAL A 269 -9.01 -9.00 9.60
N ILE A 270 -10.24 -9.50 9.52
CA ILE A 270 -10.52 -10.93 9.69
C ILE A 270 -9.80 -11.74 8.60
N ALA A 271 -9.83 -11.27 7.35
CA ALA A 271 -9.11 -11.92 6.25
C ALA A 271 -7.59 -11.94 6.50
N LEU A 272 -7.01 -10.85 6.99
CA LEU A 272 -5.59 -10.77 7.33
C LEU A 272 -5.21 -11.70 8.48
N ILE A 273 -6.02 -11.77 9.53
CA ILE A 273 -5.82 -12.69 10.65
C ILE A 273 -5.89 -14.14 10.15
N GLY A 274 -6.87 -14.47 9.31
CA GLY A 274 -6.99 -15.81 8.72
C GLY A 274 -5.76 -16.18 7.88
N LYS A 275 -5.32 -15.28 7.00
CA LYS A 275 -4.12 -15.47 6.17
C LYS A 275 -2.86 -15.66 7.02
N LEU A 276 -2.68 -14.85 8.06
CA LEU A 276 -1.57 -14.99 9.00
C LEU A 276 -1.64 -16.27 9.83
N GLY A 277 -2.82 -16.67 10.26
CA GLY A 277 -3.03 -17.95 10.96
C GLY A 277 -2.56 -19.12 10.11
N VAL A 278 -2.88 -19.10 8.81
CA VAL A 278 -2.42 -20.11 7.85
C VAL A 278 -0.92 -20.03 7.61
N ASP A 279 -0.35 -18.83 7.41
CA ASP A 279 1.09 -18.65 7.21
C ASP A 279 1.89 -19.15 8.42
N VAL A 280 1.50 -18.77 9.64
CA VAL A 280 2.15 -19.22 10.89
C VAL A 280 2.01 -20.73 11.07
N TRP A 281 0.85 -21.30 10.74
CA TRP A 281 0.63 -22.75 10.79
C TRP A 281 1.59 -23.48 9.84
N ASN A 282 1.71 -22.99 8.61
CA ASN A 282 2.53 -23.61 7.57
C ASN A 282 4.03 -23.43 7.80
N GLU A 283 4.48 -22.25 8.25
CA GLU A 283 5.91 -21.95 8.42
C GLU A 283 6.48 -22.48 9.75
N ASN A 284 5.68 -22.58 10.82
CA ASN A 284 6.21 -22.93 12.15
C ASN A 284 5.64 -24.21 12.76
N ILE A 285 4.36 -24.51 12.55
CA ILE A 285 3.70 -25.64 13.26
C ILE A 285 3.92 -26.95 12.49
N VAL A 286 3.72 -26.94 11.16
CA VAL A 286 3.94 -28.14 10.33
C VAL A 286 5.38 -28.68 10.42
N PRO A 287 6.44 -27.87 10.34
CA PRO A 287 7.82 -28.36 10.47
C PRO A 287 8.16 -28.83 11.90
N ALA A 288 7.61 -28.17 12.92
CA ALA A 288 7.85 -28.55 14.32
C ALA A 288 7.19 -29.88 14.70
N PHE A 289 6.00 -30.18 14.15
CA PHE A 289 5.41 -31.51 14.31
C PHE A 289 6.20 -32.58 13.53
N ALA A 290 6.72 -32.24 12.35
CA ALA A 290 7.56 -33.15 11.57
C ALA A 290 8.90 -33.48 12.27
N SER A 291 9.48 -32.54 13.04
CA SER A 291 10.71 -32.79 13.81
C SER A 291 10.49 -33.50 15.14
N ILE A 292 9.24 -33.59 15.63
CA ILE A 292 8.88 -34.35 16.84
C ILE A 292 8.44 -35.79 16.46
N ALA A 293 7.98 -35.98 15.22
CA ALA A 293 7.48 -37.27 14.71
C ALA A 293 8.53 -38.11 13.94
N GLY A 294 9.78 -37.64 13.82
CA GLY A 294 10.92 -38.38 13.24
C GLY A 294 12.05 -38.53 14.24
#